data_AF-A0A6B0GN61-F1
#
_entry.id   AF-A0A6B0GN61-F1
#
_cell.length_a   1.000
_cell.length_b   1.000
_cell.length_c   1.000
_cell.angle_alpha   90.00
_cell.angle_beta   90.00
_cell.angle_gamma   90.00
#
_symmetry.space_group_name_H-M   'P 1'
#
loop_
_entity.id
_entity.type
_entity.pdbx_description
1 polymer ?
#
loop_
_entity_poly.entity_id
_entity_poly.type
_entity_poly.pdbx_seq_one_letter_code
_entity_poly.pdbx_strand_id
1 'polypeptide(L)'
;MPTVPLFPGIPGGIEVFVVLLIIVLLFGANKLPKLARSSGQAMGEFKKGREEMEAELSEMKGDAMGTNEESETATSTADADSETTNNSTETA
;
A
#
# COMPACT_ATOMS: atom_id res chain seq x y z
N MET A 1 -35.62 12.09 -22.30
CA MET A 1 -35.45 11.89 -20.85
C MET A 1 -33.97 11.76 -20.55
N PRO A 2 -33.32 12.69 -19.83
CA PRO A 2 -31.95 12.48 -19.38
C PRO A 2 -31.94 11.41 -18.29
N THR A 3 -31.22 10.32 -18.57
CA THR A 3 -30.99 9.21 -17.63
C THR A 3 -30.01 9.67 -16.57
N VAL A 4 -30.52 9.98 -15.38
CA VAL A 4 -29.69 10.24 -14.21
C VAL A 4 -29.24 8.87 -13.67
N PRO A 5 -27.93 8.54 -13.67
CA PRO A 5 -27.49 7.27 -13.10
C PRO A 5 -27.74 7.30 -11.58
N LEU A 6 -28.70 6.46 -11.15
CA LEU A 6 -29.20 6.36 -9.78
C LEU A 6 -28.27 5.58 -8.82
N PHE A 7 -27.15 5.06 -9.30
CA PHE A 7 -26.06 4.59 -8.45
C PHE A 7 -24.78 5.02 -9.15
N PRO A 8 -23.97 5.93 -8.57
CA PRO A 8 -22.63 6.14 -9.08
C PRO A 8 -21.85 4.86 -8.74
N GLY A 9 -21.98 3.86 -9.61
CA GLY A 9 -21.16 2.66 -9.60
C GLY A 9 -19.72 3.07 -9.40
N ILE A 10 -18.99 2.23 -8.66
CA ILE A 10 -17.59 2.42 -8.29
C ILE A 10 -16.88 3.24 -9.38
N PRO A 11 -16.41 4.47 -9.07
CA PRO A 11 -15.80 5.33 -10.06
C PRO A 11 -14.72 4.53 -10.79
N GLY A 12 -14.77 4.56 -12.12
CA GLY A 12 -13.75 3.94 -12.95
C GLY A 12 -12.37 4.50 -12.60
N GLY A 13 -11.31 3.84 -13.10
CA GLY A 13 -9.93 4.23 -12.80
C GLY A 13 -9.64 5.71 -13.10
N ILE A 14 -10.30 6.29 -14.11
CA ILE A 14 -10.14 7.70 -14.46
C ILE A 14 -10.79 8.61 -13.42
N GLU A 15 -12.02 8.34 -12.97
CA GLU A 15 -12.71 9.14 -11.97
C GLU A 15 -11.95 9.14 -10.63
N VAL A 16 -11.40 8.00 -10.21
CA VAL A 16 -10.53 7.93 -9.02
C VAL A 16 -9.27 8.78 -9.20
N PHE A 17 -8.67 8.75 -10.40
CA PHE A 17 -7.47 9.54 -10.70
C PHE A 17 -7.77 11.05 -10.68
N VAL A 18 -8.92 11.49 -11.20
CA VAL A 18 -9.34 12.89 -11.16
C VAL A 18 -9.55 13.37 -9.72
N VAL A 19 -10.21 12.56 -8.88
CA VAL A 19 -10.39 12.88 -7.45
C VAL A 19 -9.04 12.95 -6.74
N LEU A 20 -8.14 12.00 -7.00
CA LEU A 20 -6.79 12.01 -6.46
C LEU A 20 -6.03 13.29 -6.87
N LEU A 21 -6.15 13.70 -8.13
CA LEU A 21 -5.52 14.92 -8.65
C LEU A 21 -6.03 16.17 -7.91
N ILE A 22 -7.34 16.27 -7.67
CA ILE A 22 -7.95 17.38 -6.91
C ILE A 22 -7.42 17.41 -5.48
N ILE A 23 -7.37 16.26 -4.80
CA ILE A 23 -6.83 16.15 -3.44
C ILE A 23 -5.36 16.60 -3.42
N VAL A 24 -4.56 16.16 -4.39
CA VAL A 24 -3.14 16.55 -4.52
C VAL A 24 -3.00 18.05 -4.80
N LEU A 25 -3.91 18.69 -5.53
CA LEU A 25 -3.90 20.13 -5.75
C LEU A 25 -4.24 20.92 -4.48
N LEU A 26 -5.19 20.44 -3.67
CA LEU A 26 -5.60 21.09 -2.42
C LEU A 26 -4.54 20.98 -1.32
N PHE A 27 -3.96 19.78 -1.15
CA PHE A 27 -2.99 19.50 -0.09
C PHE A 27 -1.54 19.64 -0.54
N GLY A 28 -1.27 19.54 -1.84
CA GLY A 28 0.06 19.51 -2.44
C GLY A 28 0.66 18.10 -2.53
N ALA A 29 1.45 17.84 -3.58
CA ALA A 29 2.10 16.54 -3.84
C ALA A 29 3.00 16.05 -2.68
N ASN A 30 3.52 16.96 -1.86
CA ASN A 30 4.40 16.62 -0.73
C ASN A 30 3.64 16.28 0.57
N LYS A 31 2.34 16.61 0.70
CA LYS A 31 1.62 16.43 1.96
C LYS A 31 0.97 15.05 2.09
N LEU A 32 0.34 14.54 1.05
CA LEU A 32 -0.16 13.16 1.02
C LEU A 32 0.89 12.11 1.42
N PRO A 33 2.08 12.06 0.79
CA PRO A 33 3.08 11.05 1.12
C PRO A 33 3.68 11.26 2.51
N LYS A 34 3.83 12.51 2.95
CA LYS A 34 4.33 12.83 4.28
C LYS A 34 3.38 12.35 5.39
N LEU A 35 2.07 12.58 5.20
CA LEU A 35 1.02 12.08 6.10
C LEU A 35 0.97 10.55 6.09
N ALA A 36 1.02 9.93 4.91
CA ALA A 36 1.07 8.47 4.80
C ALA A 36 2.29 7.89 5.53
N ARG A 37 3.46 8.52 5.41
CA ARG A 37 4.68 8.04 6.08
C ARG A 37 4.60 8.16 7.60
N SER A 38 4.17 9.30 8.14
CA SER A 38 4.02 9.47 9.59
C SER A 38 2.91 8.59 10.17
N SER A 39 1.78 8.47 9.47
CA SER A 39 0.68 7.58 9.85
C SER A 39 1.10 6.12 9.79
N GLY A 40 1.90 5.73 8.78
CA GLY A 40 2.42 4.39 8.62
C GLY A 40 3.44 4.03 9.71
N GLN A 41 4.31 4.97 10.09
CA GLN A 41 5.22 4.79 11.22
C GLN A 41 4.45 4.58 12.53
N ALA A 42 3.48 5.44 12.83
CA ALA A 42 2.64 5.32 14.01
C ALA A 42 1.87 3.99 14.03
N MET A 43 1.28 3.58 12.90
CA MET A 43 0.57 2.30 12.77
C MET A 43 1.52 1.10 12.93
N GLY A 44 2.75 1.21 12.43
CA GLY A 44 3.77 0.16 12.55
C GLY A 44 4.24 -0.04 14.00
N GLU A 45 4.56 1.05 14.70
CA GLU A 45 4.90 1.02 16.13
C GLU A 45 3.72 0.53 16.97
N PHE A 46 2.49 0.94 16.63
CA PHE A 46 1.29 0.46 17.29
C PHE A 46 1.06 -1.03 17.09
N LYS A 47 1.27 -1.56 15.87
CA LYS A 47 1.17 -3.00 15.60
C LYS A 47 2.21 -3.80 16.39
N LYS A 48 3.46 -3.33 16.42
CA LYS A 48 4.55 -3.95 17.18
C LYS A 48 4.24 -3.98 18.68
N GLY A 49 3.80 -2.86 19.25
CA GLY A 49 3.41 -2.80 20.66
C GLY A 49 2.22 -3.71 20.97
N ARG A 50 1.25 -3.85 20.06
CA ARG A 50 0.14 -4.78 20.23
C ARG A 50 0.58 -6.25 20.22
N GLU A 51 1.53 -6.61 19.37
CA GLU A 51 2.09 -7.96 19.29
C GLU A 51 2.91 -8.29 20.54
N GLU A 52 3.73 -7.36 21.03
CA GLU A 52 4.43 -7.49 22.32
C GLU A 52 3.45 -7.66 23.48
N MET A 53 2.39 -6.85 23.53
CA MET A 53 1.34 -6.98 24.54
C MET A 53 0.60 -8.31 24.45
N GLU A 54 0.31 -8.81 23.24
CA GLU A 54 -0.34 -10.10 23.05
C GLU A 54 0.58 -11.26 23.46
N ALA A 55 1.87 -11.17 23.16
CA ALA A 55 2.88 -12.12 23.61
C ALA A 55 3.01 -12.14 25.15
N GLU A 56 3.10 -10.97 25.79
CA GLU A 56 3.14 -10.85 27.26
C GLU A 56 1.85 -11.39 27.91
N LEU A 57 0.68 -11.07 27.34
CA LEU A 57 -0.60 -11.58 27.82
C LEU A 57 -0.73 -13.09 27.59
N SER A 58 -0.19 -13.62 26.51
CA SER A 58 -0.14 -15.05 26.23
C SER A 58 0.84 -15.76 27.16
N GLU A 59 1.96 -15.15 27.52
CA GLU A 59 2.93 -15.68 28.48
C GLU A 59 2.35 -15.67 29.89
N MET A 60 1.66 -14.60 30.30
CA MET A 60 0.91 -14.55 31.57
C MET A 60 -0.25 -15.55 31.63
N LYS A 61 -0.84 -15.90 30.47
CA LYS A 61 -1.96 -16.85 30.37
C LYS A 61 -1.50 -18.28 30.08
N GLY A 62 -0.24 -18.48 29.72
CA GLY A 62 0.23 -19.64 28.98
C GLY A 62 1.55 -20.22 29.50
N ASP A 63 1.59 -20.59 30.78
CA ASP A 63 2.40 -21.74 31.26
C ASP A 63 1.85 -23.09 30.71
N ALA A 64 1.32 -23.08 29.48
CA ALA A 64 0.82 -24.22 28.75
C ALA A 64 0.93 -23.93 27.24
N MET A 65 2.01 -24.43 26.65
CA MET A 65 2.22 -24.66 25.22
C MET A 65 2.70 -23.46 24.38
N GLY A 66 4.03 -23.42 24.15
CA GLY A 66 4.64 -22.53 23.16
C GLY A 66 4.48 -23.03 21.72
N THR A 67 4.70 -22.15 20.76
CA THR A 67 5.34 -22.44 19.47
C THR A 67 5.86 -21.15 18.85
N ASN A 68 7.11 -21.24 18.44
CA ASN A 68 7.92 -20.36 17.63
C ASN A 68 7.44 -20.36 16.18
N GLU A 69 7.21 -19.21 15.54
CA GLU A 69 7.14 -19.11 14.08
C GLU A 69 7.84 -17.82 13.63
N GLU A 70 9.08 -18.02 13.19
CA GLU A 70 9.85 -17.16 12.31
C GLU A 70 9.12 -16.96 10.98
N SER A 71 9.02 -15.72 10.49
CA SER A 71 8.58 -15.47 9.11
C SER A 71 9.46 -14.39 8.47
N GLU A 72 10.56 -14.86 7.88
CA GLU A 72 11.12 -14.25 6.69
C GLU A 72 10.12 -14.43 5.54
N THR A 73 9.78 -13.36 4.80
CA THR A 73 9.69 -13.31 3.32
C THR A 73 8.90 -12.08 2.88
N ALA A 74 9.60 -11.13 2.26
CA ALA A 74 9.17 -10.46 1.03
C ALA A 74 10.32 -9.61 0.47
N THR A 75 11.25 -10.28 -0.22
CA THR A 75 12.00 -9.64 -1.31
C THR A 75 11.09 -9.54 -2.52
N SER A 76 11.02 -8.36 -3.13
CA SER A 76 10.61 -8.17 -4.54
C SER A 76 11.14 -6.82 -4.99
N THR A 77 12.38 -6.88 -5.49
CA THR A 77 12.89 -6.21 -6.69
C THR A 77 11.87 -5.33 -7.43
N ALA A 78 12.17 -4.04 -7.53
CA ALA A 78 11.61 -3.15 -8.54
C ALA A 78 12.77 -2.64 -9.42
N ASP A 79 13.42 -3.57 -10.11
CA ASP A 79 14.09 -3.30 -11.38
C ASP A 79 12.98 -3.17 -12.43
N ALA A 80 12.56 -1.93 -12.69
CA ALA A 80 11.69 -1.61 -13.82
C ALA A 80 12.59 -1.48 -15.06
N ASP A 81 12.64 -2.58 -15.80
CA ASP A 81 13.20 -2.72 -17.13
C ASP A 81 12.70 -1.60 -18.05
N SER A 82 13.66 -0.88 -18.61
CA SER A 82 13.50 0.08 -19.68
C SER A 82 13.48 -0.70 -20.99
N GLU A 83 12.32 -1.22 -21.40
CA GLU A 83 12.10 -1.65 -22.77
C GLU A 83 12.16 -0.41 -23.70
N THR A 84 13.26 -0.25 -24.43
CA THR A 84 13.32 0.55 -25.67
C THR A 84 14.13 -0.21 -26.71
N THR A 85 13.36 -0.99 -27.48
CA THR A 85 13.51 -1.28 -28.92
C THR A 85 14.89 -1.70 -29.43
N ASN A 86 15.04 -3.03 -29.57
CA ASN A 86 16.17 -3.67 -30.25
C ASN A 86 16.12 -3.47 -31.77
N ASN A 87 17.23 -2.92 -32.26
CA ASN A 87 18.03 -3.31 -33.44
C ASN A 87 17.41 -3.40 -34.85
N SER A 88 18.08 -2.68 -35.74
CA SER A 88 18.10 -2.74 -37.19
C SER A 88 18.05 -4.15 -37.80
N THR A 89 17.27 -4.29 -38.86
CA THR A 89 17.45 -5.34 -39.87
C THR A 89 17.61 -4.68 -41.23
N GLU A 90 18.78 -4.92 -41.83
CA GLU A 90 19.13 -4.70 -43.23
C GLU A 90 18.01 -5.08 -44.22
N THR A 91 17.82 -4.27 -45.25
CA THR A 91 17.24 -4.69 -46.52
C THR A 91 17.98 -3.92 -47.61
N ALA A 92 18.90 -4.60 -48.29
CA ALA A 92 19.56 -4.17 -49.51
C ALA A 92 19.52 -5.33 -50.50
#